data_AF-A0A1I6PY38-F1
#
_entry.id   AF-A0A1I6PY38-F1
#
_cell.length_a   1.000
_cell.length_b   1.000
_cell.length_c   1.000
_cell.angle_alpha   90.00
_cell.angle_beta   90.00
_cell.angle_gamma   90.00
#
_symmetry.space_group_name_H-M   'P 1'
#
loop_
_entity.id
_entity.type
_entity.pdbx_description
1 polymer ?
#
loop_
_entity_poly.entity_id
_entity_poly.type
_entity_poly.pdbx_seq_one_letter_code
_entity_poly.pdbx_strand_id
1 'polypeptide(L)' 'MADGFDIHLDEDRARRLRQAAEAAGVDVRSFAVQVLDLALEDDWAEDFSRAAEYEKTGEFLEADQWMQGLQESIRARYKS' A
#
# COMPACT_ATOMS: atom_id res chain seq x y z
N MET A 1 -7.05 1.01 25.67
CA MET A 1 -8.31 1.13 24.92
C MET A 1 -7.97 1.96 23.70
N ALA A 2 -8.22 1.48 22.48
CA ALA A 2 -7.97 2.31 21.32
C ALA A 2 -9.02 3.41 21.31
N ASP A 3 -8.59 4.67 21.31
CA ASP A 3 -9.50 5.80 21.14
C ASP A 3 -10.05 5.71 19.70
N GLY A 4 -11.34 5.40 19.58
CA GLY A 4 -12.01 5.40 18.29
C GLY A 4 -12.03 6.81 17.70
N PHE A 5 -12.03 6.90 16.37
CA PHE A 5 -12.20 8.16 15.66
C PHE A 5 -13.21 8.00 14.52
N ASP A 6 -13.93 9.08 14.21
CA ASP A 6 -14.93 9.11 13.14
C ASP A 6 -14.29 9.53 11.82
N ILE A 7 -14.55 8.77 10.76
CA ILE A 7 -14.11 9.10 9.40
C ILE A 7 -15.28 9.76 8.67
N HIS A 8 -15.12 11.04 8.34
CA HIS A 8 -16.07 11.77 7.51
C HIS A 8 -15.72 11.60 6.03
N LEU A 9 -16.63 10.99 5.28
CA LEU A 9 -16.53 10.86 3.83
C LEU A 9 -17.37 11.94 3.15
N ASP A 10 -16.90 12.40 1.98
CA ASP A 10 -17.77 13.17 1.08
C ASP A 10 -18.90 12.29 0.51
N GLU A 11 -19.88 12.95 -0.09
CA GLU A 11 -21.10 12.31 -0.58
C GLU A 11 -20.81 11.21 -1.63
N ASP A 12 -19.86 11.45 -2.53
CA ASP A 12 -19.56 10.51 -3.61
C ASP A 12 -18.84 9.26 -3.08
N ARG A 13 -17.86 9.43 -2.18
CA ARG A 13 -17.18 8.33 -1.50
C ARG A 13 -18.15 7.53 -0.64
N ALA A 14 -19.01 8.19 0.12
CA ALA A 14 -20.04 7.54 0.93
C ALA A 14 -21.05 6.76 0.07
N ARG A 15 -21.40 7.26 -1.12
CA ARG A 15 -22.27 6.56 -2.08
C ARG A 15 -21.60 5.31 -2.64
N ARG A 16 -20.34 5.42 -3.10
CA ARG A 16 -19.59 4.28 -3.63
C ARG A 16 -19.37 3.18 -2.59
N LEU A 17 -19.03 3.56 -1.37
CA LEU A 17 -18.86 2.61 -0.25
C LEU A 17 -20.15 1.83 0.02
N ARG A 18 -21.30 2.52 0.02
CA ARG A 18 -22.62 1.88 0.17
C ARG A 18 -22.91 0.88 -0.95
N GLN A 19 -22.67 1.27 -2.19
CA GLN A 19 -22.87 0.38 -3.36
C GLN A 19 -21.97 -0.86 -3.30
N ALA A 20 -20.72 -0.69 -2.89
CA ALA A 20 -19.78 -1.80 -2.75
C ALA A 20 -20.19 -2.77 -1.63
N ALA A 21 -20.64 -2.25 -0.49
CA ALA A 21 -21.16 -3.06 0.61
C ALA A 21 -22.43 -3.84 0.21
N GLU A 22 -23.35 -3.17 -0.49
CA GLU A 22 -24.57 -3.80 -1.02
C GLU A 22 -24.24 -4.93 -2.01
N ALA A 23 -23.30 -4.68 -2.94
CA ALA A 23 -22.85 -5.70 -3.88
C ALA A 23 -22.15 -6.89 -3.20
N ALA A 24 -21.48 -6.66 -2.08
CA ALA A 24 -20.86 -7.68 -1.26
C ALA A 24 -21.83 -8.37 -0.30
N GLY A 25 -23.10 -7.92 -0.21
CA GLY A 25 -24.11 -8.50 0.66
C GLY A 25 -23.85 -8.31 2.16
N VAL A 26 -23.06 -7.29 2.53
CA VAL A 26 -22.67 -6.99 3.91
C VAL A 26 -23.11 -5.58 4.31
N ASP A 27 -23.14 -5.30 5.61
CA ASP A 27 -23.39 -3.95 6.08
C ASP A 27 -22.19 -3.03 5.80
N VAL A 28 -22.50 -1.74 5.62
CA VAL A 28 -21.54 -0.71 5.20
C VAL A 28 -20.39 -0.57 6.19
N ARG A 29 -20.66 -0.73 7.50
CA ARG A 29 -19.64 -0.60 8.54
C ARG A 29 -18.67 -1.78 8.47
N SER A 30 -19.18 -3.00 8.39
CA SER A 30 -18.33 -4.19 8.27
C SER A 30 -17.49 -4.17 7.00
N PHE A 31 -18.08 -3.74 5.87
CA PHE A 31 -17.33 -3.56 4.63
C PHE A 31 -16.22 -2.51 4.77
N ALA A 32 -16.52 -1.36 5.39
CA ALA A 32 -15.53 -0.31 5.61
C ALA A 32 -14.35 -0.78 6.48
N VAL A 33 -14.63 -1.52 7.55
CA VAL A 33 -13.59 -2.10 8.41
C VAL A 33 -12.73 -3.10 7.65
N GLN A 34 -13.34 -4.01 6.88
CA GLN A 34 -12.58 -4.99 6.07
C GLN A 34 -11.65 -4.31 5.06
N VAL A 35 -12.11 -3.24 4.41
CA VAL A 35 -11.28 -2.47 3.48
C VAL A 35 -10.14 -1.75 4.20
N LEU A 36 -10.40 -1.21 5.39
CA LEU A 36 -9.36 -0.58 6.21
C LEU A 36 -8.34 -1.62 6.70
N ASP A 37 -8.79 -2.77 7.16
CA ASP A 37 -7.91 -3.86 7.59
C ASP A 37 -7.04 -4.32 6.41
N LEU A 38 -7.61 -4.53 5.23
CA LEU A 38 -6.84 -4.85 4.02
C LEU A 38 -5.82 -3.76 3.68
N ALA A 39 -6.21 -2.49 3.71
CA ALA A 39 -5.31 -1.38 3.39
C ALA A 39 -4.22 -1.14 4.45
N LEU A 40 -4.41 -1.63 5.68
CA LEU A 40 -3.45 -1.52 6.78
C LEU A 40 -2.54 -2.77 6.88
N GLU A 41 -3.05 -3.94 6.48
CA GLU A 41 -2.29 -5.20 6.41
C GLU A 41 -1.40 -5.27 5.17
N ASP A 42 -1.84 -4.67 4.07
CA ASP A 42 -1.05 -4.52 2.87
C ASP A 42 0.05 -3.49 3.15
N ASP A 43 1.31 -3.83 2.86
CA ASP A 43 2.51 -3.13 3.35
C ASP A 43 2.79 -1.84 2.53
N TRP A 44 1.78 -0.98 2.42
CA TRP A 44 1.78 0.22 1.58
C TRP A 44 2.85 1.22 2.05
N ALA A 45 3.35 1.08 3.28
CA ALA A 45 4.46 1.89 3.77
C ALA A 45 5.75 1.68 2.95
N GLU A 46 6.06 0.46 2.52
CA GLU A 46 7.21 0.20 1.65
C GLU A 46 6.96 0.71 0.23
N ASP A 47 5.76 0.56 -0.31
CA ASP A 47 5.41 1.02 -1.65
C ASP A 47 5.31 2.55 -1.77
N PHE A 48 4.77 3.24 -0.75
CA PHE A 48 4.80 4.70 -0.68
C PHE A 48 6.22 5.23 -0.48
N SER A 49 7.06 4.53 0.28
CA SER A 49 8.48 4.89 0.39
C SER A 49 9.18 4.78 -0.96
N ARG A 50 8.96 3.70 -1.72
CA ARG A 50 9.53 3.53 -3.07
C ARG A 50 8.99 4.56 -4.07
N ALA A 51 7.70 4.88 -4.01
CA ALA A 51 7.10 5.91 -4.86
C ALA A 51 7.65 7.32 -4.53
N ALA A 52 7.82 7.65 -3.24
CA ALA A 52 8.41 8.91 -2.80
C ALA A 52 9.91 9.01 -3.13
N GLU A 53 10.64 7.89 -3.12
CA GLU A 53 12.04 7.84 -3.54
C GLU A 53 12.17 8.07 -5.05
N TYR A 54 11.31 7.45 -5.86
CA TYR A 54 11.21 7.70 -7.30
C TYR A 54 10.83 9.15 -7.62
N GLU A 55 9.91 9.77 -6.88
CA GLU A 55 9.52 11.17 -7.08
C GLU A 55 10.68 12.14 -6.76
N LYS A 56 11.61 11.75 -5.89
CA LYS A 56 12.76 12.54 -5.47
C LYS A 56 13.97 12.40 -6.38
N THR A 57 14.18 11.24 -7.00
CA THR A 57 15.37 10.94 -7.82
C THR A 57 15.06 10.87 -9.31
N GLY A 58 13.81 10.56 -9.69
CA GLY A 58 13.38 10.32 -11.07
C GLY A 58 13.95 9.03 -11.67
N GLU A 59 14.63 8.19 -10.89
CA GLU A 59 15.31 6.99 -11.37
C GLU A 59 14.50 5.74 -11.04
N PHE A 60 14.04 5.04 -12.08
CA PHE A 60 13.51 3.69 -11.99
C PHE A 60 14.61 2.71 -12.37
N LEU A 61 14.94 1.77 -11.47
CA LEU A 61 15.81 0.65 -11.81
C LEU A 61 14.93 -0.50 -12.29
N GLU A 62 15.10 -0.88 -13.55
CA GLU A 62 14.51 -2.10 -14.09
C GLU A 62 14.99 -3.31 -13.26
N ALA A 63 14.12 -4.31 -13.08
CA ALA A 63 14.38 -5.45 -12.20
C ALA A 63 15.72 -6.16 -12.53
N ASP A 64 16.07 -6.24 -13.82
CA ASP A 64 17.33 -6.82 -14.28
C ASP A 64 18.56 -6.00 -13.84
N GLN A 65 18.46 -4.67 -13.81
CA GLN A 65 19.54 -3.78 -13.37
C GLN A 65 19.74 -3.86 -11.85
N TRP A 66 18.65 -3.95 -11.09
CA TRP A 66 18.71 -4.16 -9.64
C TRP A 66 19.34 -5.53 -9.29
N MET A 67 18.95 -6.59 -10.01
CA MET A 67 19.50 -7.94 -9.81
C MET A 67 20.99 -8.03 -10.12
N GLN A 68 21.48 -7.31 -11.15
CA GLN A 68 22.90 -7.23 -11.45
C GLN A 68 23.68 -6.54 -10.32
N GLY A 69 23.19 -5.40 -9.82
CA GLY A 69 23.82 -4.70 -8.68
C GLY A 69 23.82 -5.54 -7.39
N LEU A 70 22.76 -6.30 -7.14
CA LEU A 70 22.69 -7.24 -6.02
C LEU A 70 23.73 -8.36 -6.17
N GLN A 71 23.87 -8.97 -7.35
CA GLN A 71 24.87 -10.02 -7.60
C GLN A 71 26.31 -9.52 -7.44
N GLU A 72 26.59 -8.29 -7.88
CA GLU A 72 27.90 -7.67 -7.75
C GLU A 72 28.25 -7.36 -6.29
N SER A 73 27.29 -6.85 -5.50
CA SER A 73 27.49 -6.57 -4.06
C SER A 73 27.72 -7.85 -3.26
N ILE A 74 26.99 -8.94 -3.57
CA ILE A 74 27.21 -10.26 -2.98
C ILE A 74 28.60 -10.80 -3.37
N ARG A 75 28.99 -10.69 -4.64
CA ARG A 75 30.30 -11.14 -5.12
C ARG A 75 31.45 -10.37 -4.47
N ALA A 76 31.30 -9.07 -4.25
CA ALA A 76 32.30 -8.24 -3.57
C ALA A 76 32.46 -8.64 -2.09
N ARG A 77 31.36 -9.00 -1.42
CA ARG A 77 31.35 -9.40 -0.01
C ARG A 77 31.96 -10.79 0.24
N TYR A 78 31.88 -11.69 -0.74
CA TYR A 78 32.44 -13.06 -0.66
C TYR A 78 33.82 -13.22 -1.33
N LYS A 79 34.44 -12.13 -1.79
CA LYS A 79 35.83 -12.09 -2.29
C LYS A 79 36.85 -11.55 -1.27
N SER A 80 36.41 -11.24 -0.05
CA SER A 80 37.26 -10.98 1.13
C SER A 80 37.32 -12.22 2.01
#